data_AF-A0A1H3JW74-F1
#
_entry.id   AF-A0A1H3JW74-F1
#
_cell.length_a   1.000
_cell.length_b   1.000
_cell.length_c   1.000
_cell.angle_alpha   90.00
_cell.angle_beta   90.00
_cell.angle_gamma   90.00
#
_symmetry.space_group_name_H-M   'P 1'
#
loop_
_entity.id
_entity.type
_entity.pdbx_description
1 polymer ?
#
loop_
_entity_poly.entity_id
_entity_poly.type
_entity_poly.pdbx_seq_one_letter_code
_entity_poly.pdbx_strand_id
1 'polypeptide(L)'
;MPKIIENFYENNIFTFDSYSVDCVTDTIHENPNQPPKSVYKLMSNTTNQLHFAYAAQKGLVKLNSNGTISDSNILGSFIALKNNDSEYAAFFKKYGFIFPISNETFEEIHPKDIETIINRLKYTVELMSGISSIRKNYNKFAALIILLLFSEGTSIKTSLIDKPYNTCNHKEASLIEDPSEIPTRNDIQIIRPSNTDYYVYDSILEKSVSFDISFYNSTIGGYESDANKANLLYLYVNYYNDTNLNSRKCIELLYHLLYDYGEINDINDKGIIYQDDSVQFSPEIQSAIIDVAKYVIGNEINANLSGIYPVYNTDTMSPSWKVDSLLSALYFSLFYIKPDMELYRQCANPRCGKYFLVKTTSTRTKYCSSACCNRVTQDTYRRTKRTKKEQQKKDI
;
A
#
# COMPACT_ATOMS: atom_id res chain seq x y z
N MET A 1 -3.05 -40.55 -27.00
CA MET A 1 -2.26 -39.38 -26.57
C MET A 1 -2.09 -39.46 -25.06
N PRO A 2 -0.87 -39.45 -24.53
CA PRO A 2 -0.68 -39.35 -23.09
C PRO A 2 -1.17 -37.96 -22.65
N LYS A 3 -2.10 -37.91 -21.68
CA LYS A 3 -2.40 -36.67 -20.97
C LYS A 3 -1.13 -36.31 -20.19
N ILE A 4 -0.41 -35.29 -20.64
CA ILE A 4 0.60 -34.65 -19.81
C ILE A 4 -0.18 -33.98 -18.68
N ILE A 5 -0.21 -34.63 -17.51
CA ILE A 5 -0.63 -33.99 -16.28
C ILE A 5 0.57 -33.13 -15.89
N GLU A 6 0.56 -31.85 -16.25
CA GLU A 6 1.52 -30.90 -15.68
C GLU A 6 1.33 -30.93 -14.15
N ASN A 7 2.28 -31.52 -13.44
CA ASN A 7 2.33 -31.46 -11.99
C ASN A 7 2.71 -30.03 -11.60
N PHE A 8 1.69 -29.19 -11.42
CA PHE A 8 1.87 -27.77 -11.10
C PHE A 8 2.67 -27.56 -9.80
N TYR A 9 2.75 -28.56 -8.94
CA TYR A 9 3.53 -28.55 -7.70
C TYR A 9 5.05 -28.37 -7.92
N GLU A 10 5.62 -28.85 -9.03
CA GLU A 10 7.09 -28.82 -9.23
C GLU A 10 7.61 -27.45 -9.72
N ASN A 11 6.75 -26.62 -10.33
CA ASN A 11 7.12 -25.33 -10.90
C ASN A 11 6.70 -24.12 -10.05
N ASN A 12 6.15 -24.35 -8.86
CA ASN A 12 5.73 -23.28 -7.95
C ASN A 12 6.93 -22.74 -7.18
N ILE A 13 7.00 -21.42 -7.03
CA ILE A 13 8.08 -20.80 -6.25
C ILE A 13 7.92 -21.09 -4.75
N PHE A 14 6.68 -21.06 -4.27
CA PHE A 14 6.34 -21.46 -2.90
C PHE A 14 4.91 -22.00 -2.85
N THR A 15 4.63 -22.77 -1.80
CA THR A 15 3.29 -23.26 -1.45
C THR A 15 2.93 -22.82 -0.03
N PHE A 16 1.64 -22.63 0.22
CA PHE A 16 1.12 -22.17 1.50
C PHE A 16 -0.22 -22.85 1.77
N ASP A 17 -0.40 -23.35 2.99
CA ASP A 17 -1.62 -24.02 3.42
C ASP A 17 -2.34 -23.19 4.47
N SER A 18 -3.66 -23.16 4.37
CA SER A 18 -4.55 -22.52 5.34
C SER A 18 -5.90 -23.24 5.37
N TYR A 19 -6.87 -22.67 6.05
CA TYR A 19 -8.23 -23.18 6.16
C TYR A 19 -9.22 -22.07 5.86
N SER A 20 -10.41 -22.44 5.37
CA SER A 20 -11.49 -21.46 5.29
C SER A 20 -11.90 -21.00 6.68
N VAL A 21 -12.40 -19.77 6.78
CA VAL A 21 -12.80 -19.20 8.06
C VAL A 21 -14.29 -18.92 8.06
N ASP A 22 -14.94 -19.32 9.15
CA ASP A 22 -16.30 -18.88 9.46
C ASP A 22 -16.22 -17.51 10.13
N CYS A 23 -16.96 -16.56 9.58
CA CYS A 23 -16.95 -15.15 9.98
C CYS A 23 -18.36 -14.72 10.37
N VAL A 24 -18.51 -14.26 11.61
CA VAL A 24 -19.75 -13.70 12.15
C VAL A 24 -19.47 -12.27 12.58
N THR A 25 -20.42 -11.36 12.34
CA THR A 25 -20.32 -9.98 12.80
C THR A 25 -21.20 -9.79 14.03
N ASP A 26 -20.59 -9.34 15.12
CA ASP A 26 -21.32 -8.88 16.29
C ASP A 26 -21.46 -7.35 16.23
N THR A 27 -22.67 -6.87 16.49
CA THR A 27 -23.00 -5.45 16.60
C THR A 27 -23.28 -5.11 18.05
N ILE A 28 -22.46 -4.25 18.62
CA ILE A 28 -22.46 -3.88 20.05
C ILE A 28 -22.98 -2.46 20.19
N HIS A 29 -24.04 -2.28 20.99
CA HIS A 29 -24.59 -0.98 21.34
C HIS A 29 -24.15 -0.60 22.77
N GLU A 30 -23.10 0.20 22.91
CA GLU A 30 -22.54 0.57 24.22
C GLU A 30 -23.33 1.70 24.90
N ASN A 31 -23.63 2.78 24.17
CA ASN A 31 -24.31 3.96 24.72
C ASN A 31 -25.55 4.36 23.90
N PRO A 32 -26.61 4.87 24.54
CA PRO A 32 -27.74 5.49 23.83
C PRO A 32 -27.25 6.61 22.91
N ASN A 33 -27.79 6.66 21.69
CA ASN A 33 -27.48 7.66 20.63
C ASN A 33 -26.05 7.63 20.07
N GLN A 34 -25.22 6.63 20.39
CA GLN A 34 -23.96 6.40 19.69
C GLN A 34 -24.13 5.33 18.61
N PRO A 35 -23.40 5.44 17.48
CA PRO A 35 -23.42 4.39 16.46
C PRO A 35 -22.89 3.08 17.05
N PRO A 36 -23.47 1.94 16.68
CA PRO A 36 -23.00 0.65 17.18
C PRO A 36 -21.58 0.35 16.71
N LYS A 37 -20.81 -0.32 17.57
CA LYS A 37 -19.50 -0.86 17.23
C LYS A 37 -19.68 -2.25 16.62
N SER A 38 -18.99 -2.52 15.51
CA SER A 38 -18.99 -3.85 14.90
C SER A 38 -17.66 -4.55 15.14
N VAL A 39 -17.71 -5.85 15.45
CA VAL A 39 -16.54 -6.71 15.68
C VAL A 39 -16.73 -8.01 14.90
N TYR A 40 -15.68 -8.50 14.27
CA TYR A 40 -15.72 -9.80 13.61
C TYR A 40 -15.27 -10.90 14.54
N LYS A 41 -16.06 -11.97 14.62
CA LYS A 41 -15.73 -13.23 15.27
C LYS A 41 -15.36 -14.24 14.20
N LEU A 42 -14.10 -14.63 14.22
CA LEU A 42 -13.50 -15.49 13.22
C LEU A 42 -13.08 -16.82 13.85
N MET A 43 -13.32 -17.93 13.16
CA MET A 43 -12.87 -19.25 13.57
C MET A 43 -12.50 -20.09 12.34
N SER A 44 -11.38 -20.82 12.45
CA SER A 44 -10.91 -21.70 11.39
C SER A 44 -11.80 -22.93 11.25
N ASN A 45 -12.15 -23.26 10.01
CA ASN A 45 -12.88 -24.46 9.66
C ASN A 45 -11.93 -25.53 9.10
N THR A 46 -11.50 -26.43 9.96
CA THR A 46 -10.53 -27.49 9.65
C THR A 46 -11.02 -28.52 8.63
N THR A 47 -12.33 -28.57 8.36
CA THR A 47 -12.89 -29.49 7.36
C THR A 47 -12.57 -29.07 5.92
N ASN A 48 -12.21 -27.80 5.71
CA ASN A 48 -11.98 -27.23 4.40
C ASN A 48 -10.60 -26.58 4.32
N GLN A 49 -9.61 -27.43 4.08
CA GLN A 49 -8.23 -27.04 3.84
C GLN A 49 -8.09 -26.32 2.50
N LEU A 50 -7.27 -25.28 2.49
CA LEU A 50 -6.98 -24.43 1.36
C LEU A 50 -5.49 -24.54 1.03
N HIS A 51 -5.20 -24.88 -0.23
CA HIS A 51 -3.83 -24.93 -0.74
C HIS A 51 -3.59 -23.77 -1.70
N PHE A 52 -2.50 -23.06 -1.47
CA PHE A 52 -2.07 -21.93 -2.28
C PHE A 52 -0.68 -22.17 -2.84
N ALA A 53 -0.42 -21.54 -3.97
CA ALA A 53 0.90 -21.52 -4.57
C ALA A 53 1.16 -20.21 -5.29
N TYR A 54 2.44 -19.91 -5.50
CA TYR A 54 2.83 -18.85 -6.42
C TYR A 54 3.11 -19.41 -7.81
N ALA A 55 2.34 -18.92 -8.77
CA ALA A 55 2.49 -19.23 -10.18
C ALA A 55 3.07 -18.02 -10.92
N ALA A 56 4.19 -18.21 -11.61
CA ALA A 56 4.78 -17.16 -12.46
C ALA A 56 3.73 -16.59 -13.43
N GLN A 57 3.72 -15.27 -13.62
CA GLN A 57 2.76 -14.50 -14.44
C GLN A 57 1.29 -14.51 -13.95
N LYS A 58 0.95 -15.29 -12.92
CA LYS A 58 -0.40 -15.34 -12.32
C LYS A 58 -0.43 -14.85 -10.87
N GLY A 59 0.72 -14.79 -10.21
CA GLY A 59 0.87 -14.42 -8.81
C GLY A 59 0.39 -15.53 -7.87
N LEU A 60 -0.14 -15.14 -6.72
CA LEU A 60 -0.73 -16.07 -5.75
C LEU A 60 -2.04 -16.68 -6.30
N VAL A 61 -2.09 -18.01 -6.34
CA VAL A 61 -3.22 -18.82 -6.82
C VAL A 61 -3.67 -19.81 -5.76
N LYS A 62 -4.94 -20.21 -5.82
CA LYS A 62 -5.50 -21.31 -5.03
C LYS A 62 -5.54 -22.57 -5.88
N LEU A 63 -5.14 -23.71 -5.31
CA LEU A 63 -5.07 -25.01 -5.97
C LEU A 63 -6.24 -25.91 -5.55
N ASN A 64 -6.67 -26.76 -6.47
CA ASN A 64 -7.52 -27.92 -6.20
C ASN A 64 -6.67 -29.08 -5.66
N SER A 65 -7.30 -30.10 -5.06
CA SER A 65 -6.61 -31.31 -4.57
C SER A 65 -5.79 -32.03 -5.64
N ASN A 66 -6.15 -31.90 -6.92
CA ASN A 66 -5.42 -32.46 -8.05
C ASN A 66 -4.26 -31.57 -8.57
N GLY A 67 -3.93 -30.47 -7.88
CA GLY A 67 -2.86 -29.54 -8.25
C GLY A 67 -3.23 -28.52 -9.33
N THR A 68 -4.43 -28.56 -9.90
CA THR A 68 -4.87 -27.57 -10.89
C THR A 68 -5.26 -26.25 -10.21
N ILE A 69 -5.07 -25.13 -10.92
CA ILE A 69 -5.47 -23.81 -10.42
C ILE A 69 -7.01 -23.73 -10.34
N SER A 70 -7.52 -23.58 -9.12
CA SER A 70 -8.94 -23.34 -8.86
C SER A 70 -9.31 -21.88 -9.00
N ASP A 71 -8.42 -20.99 -8.53
CA ASP A 71 -8.66 -19.55 -8.54
C ASP A 71 -7.35 -18.78 -8.62
N SER A 72 -7.42 -17.55 -9.13
CA SER A 72 -6.26 -16.69 -9.38
C SER A 72 -6.55 -15.25 -8.99
N ASN A 73 -5.52 -14.41 -8.99
CA ASN A 73 -5.65 -12.97 -8.68
C ASN A 73 -6.25 -12.72 -7.29
N ILE A 74 -5.76 -13.47 -6.29
CA ILE A 74 -6.18 -13.35 -4.90
C ILE A 74 -5.82 -11.97 -4.37
N LEU A 75 -4.58 -11.53 -4.58
CA LEU A 75 -4.12 -10.19 -4.21
C LEU A 75 -5.00 -9.08 -4.79
N GLY A 76 -5.25 -9.11 -6.10
CA GLY A 76 -6.08 -8.10 -6.77
C GLY A 76 -7.55 -8.13 -6.36
N SER A 77 -8.03 -9.24 -5.79
CA SER A 77 -9.34 -9.35 -5.17
C SER A 77 -9.35 -8.82 -3.74
N PHE A 78 -8.27 -9.05 -2.97
CA PHE A 78 -8.13 -8.61 -1.59
C PHE A 78 -8.03 -7.08 -1.47
N ILE A 79 -7.14 -6.44 -2.25
CA ILE A 79 -6.97 -4.98 -2.23
C ILE A 79 -8.16 -4.21 -2.85
N ALA A 80 -9.12 -4.93 -3.44
CA ALA A 80 -10.32 -4.36 -4.02
C ALA A 80 -11.56 -4.50 -3.12
N LEU A 81 -11.42 -5.18 -1.98
CA LEU A 81 -12.48 -5.27 -0.98
C LEU A 81 -12.82 -3.87 -0.49
N LYS A 82 -14.11 -3.60 -0.37
CA LYS A 82 -14.61 -2.38 0.26
C LYS A 82 -14.88 -2.66 1.72
N ASN A 83 -14.86 -1.61 2.55
CA ASN A 83 -15.24 -1.70 3.95
C ASN A 83 -16.74 -2.06 4.09
N ASN A 84 -17.02 -3.35 3.98
CA ASN A 84 -18.33 -3.97 3.93
C ASN A 84 -18.20 -5.39 4.48
N ASP A 85 -18.84 -5.64 5.62
CA ASP A 85 -18.83 -6.91 6.35
C ASP A 85 -19.10 -8.12 5.45
N SER A 86 -20.08 -8.00 4.55
CA SER A 86 -20.46 -9.10 3.65
C SER A 86 -19.36 -9.45 2.64
N GLU A 87 -18.59 -8.47 2.18
CA GLU A 87 -17.48 -8.69 1.25
C GLU A 87 -16.29 -9.32 1.97
N TYR A 88 -15.97 -8.86 3.18
CA TYR A 88 -14.92 -9.44 4.01
C TYR A 88 -15.23 -10.89 4.40
N ALA A 89 -16.44 -11.15 4.91
CA ALA A 89 -16.88 -12.50 5.26
C ALA A 89 -16.84 -13.46 4.06
N ALA A 90 -17.31 -13.00 2.89
CA ALA A 90 -17.24 -13.78 1.66
C ALA A 90 -15.80 -14.08 1.23
N PHE A 91 -14.88 -13.12 1.40
CA PHE A 91 -13.46 -13.31 1.12
C PHE A 91 -12.83 -14.32 2.09
N PHE A 92 -13.02 -14.16 3.40
CA PHE A 92 -12.43 -15.04 4.41
C PHE A 92 -12.99 -16.47 4.36
N LYS A 93 -14.27 -16.62 4.03
CA LYS A 93 -14.86 -17.94 3.77
C LYS A 93 -14.21 -18.64 2.57
N LYS A 94 -13.79 -17.89 1.55
CA LYS A 94 -13.25 -18.44 0.30
C LYS A 94 -11.75 -18.71 0.35
N TYR A 95 -10.99 -17.82 0.98
CA TYR A 95 -9.53 -17.81 0.97
C TYR A 95 -8.89 -17.95 2.36
N GLY A 96 -9.69 -18.03 3.42
CA GLY A 96 -9.19 -18.02 4.80
C GLY A 96 -8.92 -16.61 5.29
N PHE A 97 -8.63 -16.49 6.59
CA PHE A 97 -8.22 -15.23 7.18
C PHE A 97 -6.75 -14.91 6.84
N ILE A 98 -6.40 -13.63 6.93
CA ILE A 98 -5.05 -13.14 6.59
C ILE A 98 -3.95 -13.66 7.54
N PHE A 99 -4.35 -14.09 8.74
CA PHE A 99 -3.48 -14.65 9.77
C PHE A 99 -3.96 -16.04 10.22
N PRO A 100 -3.07 -16.90 10.74
CA PRO A 100 -3.47 -18.14 11.40
C PRO A 100 -4.44 -17.86 12.55
N ILE A 101 -5.51 -18.65 12.64
CA ILE A 101 -6.58 -18.47 13.63
C ILE A 101 -7.04 -19.81 14.21
N SER A 102 -7.46 -19.79 15.47
CA SER A 102 -7.97 -20.96 16.21
C SER A 102 -9.14 -21.64 15.50
N ASN A 103 -9.20 -22.96 15.63
CA ASN A 103 -10.33 -23.79 15.28
C ASN A 103 -11.20 -24.17 16.49
N GLU A 104 -10.80 -23.78 17.70
CA GLU A 104 -11.50 -24.12 18.95
C GLU A 104 -12.36 -22.97 19.47
N THR A 105 -11.90 -21.73 19.25
CA THR A 105 -12.52 -20.53 19.82
C THR A 105 -12.65 -19.44 18.77
N PHE A 106 -13.71 -18.64 18.89
CA PHE A 106 -13.82 -17.41 18.12
C PHE A 106 -12.78 -16.41 18.60
N GLU A 107 -12.10 -15.78 17.65
CA GLU A 107 -11.20 -14.65 17.91
C GLU A 107 -11.81 -13.37 17.37
N GLU A 108 -11.70 -12.30 18.15
CA GLU A 108 -12.30 -11.00 17.86
C GLU A 108 -11.30 -10.12 17.11
N ILE A 109 -11.70 -9.63 15.94
CA ILE A 109 -10.91 -8.70 15.10
C ILE A 109 -11.76 -7.46 14.79
N HIS A 110 -11.16 -6.27 14.92
CA HIS A 110 -11.85 -5.04 14.54
C HIS A 110 -11.80 -4.82 13.02
N PRO A 111 -12.92 -4.41 12.38
CA PRO A 111 -12.95 -4.14 10.94
C PRO A 111 -11.94 -3.09 10.48
N LYS A 112 -11.70 -2.06 11.32
CA LYS A 112 -10.73 -0.98 11.04
C LYS A 112 -9.32 -1.54 10.86
N ASP A 113 -8.94 -2.55 11.64
CA ASP A 113 -7.60 -3.15 11.58
C ASP A 113 -7.37 -3.86 10.23
N ILE A 114 -8.40 -4.54 9.73
CA ILE A 114 -8.38 -5.18 8.41
C ILE A 114 -8.33 -4.13 7.30
N GLU A 115 -9.13 -3.07 7.42
CA GLU A 115 -9.14 -1.96 6.46
C GLU A 115 -7.76 -1.28 6.37
N THR A 116 -7.09 -1.03 7.50
CA THR A 116 -5.72 -0.50 7.53
C THR A 116 -4.77 -1.41 6.76
N ILE A 117 -4.79 -2.72 7.00
CA ILE A 117 -3.92 -3.68 6.28
C ILE A 117 -4.22 -3.69 4.78
N ILE A 118 -5.50 -3.70 4.39
CA ILE A 118 -5.92 -3.66 2.98
C ILE A 118 -5.42 -2.38 2.31
N ASN A 119 -5.60 -1.22 2.95
CA ASN A 119 -5.21 0.07 2.39
C ASN A 119 -3.71 0.18 2.22
N ARG A 120 -2.91 -0.23 3.22
CA ARG A 120 -1.44 -0.24 3.10
C ARG A 120 -0.95 -1.10 1.95
N LEU A 121 -1.48 -2.32 1.84
CA LEU A 121 -1.13 -3.21 0.73
C LEU A 121 -1.59 -2.61 -0.61
N LYS A 122 -2.80 -2.06 -0.69
CA LYS A 122 -3.32 -1.37 -1.89
C LYS A 122 -2.41 -0.23 -2.31
N TYR A 123 -2.04 0.67 -1.40
CA TYR A 123 -1.18 1.82 -1.69
C TYR A 123 0.21 1.38 -2.13
N THR A 124 0.77 0.34 -1.50
CA THR A 124 2.05 -0.25 -1.93
C THR A 124 1.96 -0.78 -3.37
N VAL A 125 0.90 -1.50 -3.72
CA VAL A 125 0.67 -2.03 -5.07
C VAL A 125 0.49 -0.91 -6.09
N GLU A 126 -0.28 0.11 -5.76
CA GLU A 126 -0.52 1.25 -6.63
C GLU A 126 0.75 2.07 -6.86
N LEU A 127 1.56 2.27 -5.82
CA LEU A 127 2.82 3.00 -5.92
C LEU A 127 3.82 2.23 -6.78
N MET A 128 4.00 0.93 -6.52
CA MET A 128 4.88 0.03 -7.30
C MET A 128 4.46 -0.03 -8.78
N SER A 129 3.16 -0.14 -9.05
CA SER A 129 2.62 -0.18 -10.42
C SER A 129 2.71 1.18 -11.10
N GLY A 130 2.54 2.26 -10.33
CA GLY A 130 2.58 3.65 -10.78
C GLY A 130 3.96 4.07 -11.25
N ILE A 131 5.00 3.85 -10.43
CA ILE A 131 6.38 4.24 -10.77
C ILE A 131 6.89 3.51 -12.03
N SER A 132 6.38 2.30 -12.27
CA SER A 132 6.74 1.44 -13.40
C SER A 132 5.91 1.72 -14.66
N SER A 133 4.88 2.55 -14.54
CA SER A 133 4.02 2.89 -15.66
C SER A 133 4.65 3.95 -16.57
N ILE A 134 4.27 3.91 -17.85
CA ILE A 134 4.73 4.88 -18.86
C ILE A 134 4.23 6.30 -18.52
N ARG A 135 2.98 6.41 -18.03
CA ARG A 135 2.36 7.69 -17.67
C ARG A 135 2.41 7.86 -16.15
N LYS A 136 3.40 8.61 -15.69
CA LYS A 136 3.60 8.88 -14.26
C LYS A 136 2.64 9.96 -13.79
N ASN A 137 2.01 9.72 -12.64
CA ASN A 137 1.22 10.71 -11.92
C ASN A 137 1.93 10.98 -10.59
N TYR A 138 2.86 11.94 -10.61
CA TYR A 138 3.69 12.25 -9.45
C TYR A 138 2.88 12.77 -8.26
N ASN A 139 1.80 13.52 -8.50
CA ASN A 139 0.89 13.96 -7.43
C ASN A 139 0.29 12.75 -6.69
N LYS A 140 -0.23 11.77 -7.44
CA LYS A 140 -0.71 10.53 -6.83
C LYS A 140 0.39 9.79 -6.06
N PHE A 141 1.62 9.74 -6.59
CA PHE A 141 2.71 9.05 -5.91
C PHE A 141 3.10 9.73 -4.59
N ALA A 142 3.19 11.06 -4.58
CA ALA A 142 3.43 11.84 -3.37
C ALA A 142 2.34 11.60 -2.32
N ALA A 143 1.06 11.60 -2.72
CA ALA A 143 -0.05 11.28 -1.82
C ALA A 143 0.06 9.87 -1.22
N LEU A 144 0.34 8.86 -2.04
CA LEU A 144 0.48 7.47 -1.57
C LEU A 144 1.68 7.30 -0.62
N ILE A 145 2.78 8.03 -0.85
CA ILE A 145 3.93 8.07 0.06
C ILE A 145 3.47 8.59 1.42
N ILE A 146 2.82 9.77 1.47
CA ILE A 146 2.36 10.38 2.72
C ILE A 146 1.37 9.44 3.44
N LEU A 147 0.40 8.87 2.71
CA LEU A 147 -0.58 7.94 3.28
C LEU A 147 0.05 6.68 3.87
N LEU A 148 1.16 6.18 3.31
CA LEU A 148 1.89 5.02 3.86
C LEU A 148 2.73 5.41 5.08
N LEU A 149 3.43 6.54 5.02
CA LEU A 149 4.28 7.05 6.09
C LEU A 149 3.47 7.31 7.36
N PHE A 150 2.35 8.02 7.24
CA PHE A 150 1.54 8.50 8.37
C PHE A 150 0.25 7.69 8.61
N SER A 151 0.09 6.53 7.98
CA SER A 151 -1.03 5.64 8.29
C SER A 151 -0.95 5.20 9.74
N GLU A 152 -2.09 5.28 10.45
CA GLU A 152 -2.23 4.75 11.81
C GLU A 152 -1.71 3.31 11.90
N GLY A 153 -0.91 3.05 12.93
CA GLY A 153 -0.38 1.72 13.20
C GLY A 153 -1.47 0.78 13.72
N THR A 154 -1.46 -0.46 13.26
CA THR A 154 -2.36 -1.51 13.73
C THR A 154 -1.57 -2.72 14.20
N SER A 155 -2.02 -3.34 15.29
CA SER A 155 -1.47 -4.58 15.82
C SER A 155 -2.54 -5.67 15.86
N ILE A 156 -2.25 -6.85 15.30
CA ILE A 156 -3.17 -8.00 15.35
C ILE A 156 -2.45 -9.17 16.02
N LYS A 157 -3.08 -9.72 17.07
CA LYS A 157 -2.62 -10.90 17.78
C LYS A 157 -3.73 -11.95 17.76
N THR A 158 -3.45 -13.07 17.11
CA THR A 158 -4.29 -14.26 17.22
C THR A 158 -3.70 -15.25 18.22
N SER A 159 -4.48 -16.25 18.61
CA SER A 159 -4.04 -17.32 19.50
C SER A 159 -2.89 -18.17 18.92
N LEU A 160 -2.86 -18.33 17.60
CA LEU A 160 -1.88 -19.16 16.88
C LEU A 160 -0.63 -18.42 16.43
N ILE A 161 -0.60 -17.09 16.58
CA ILE A 161 0.58 -16.28 16.26
C ILE A 161 1.40 -16.11 17.53
N ASP A 162 2.72 -16.34 17.50
CA ASP A 162 3.60 -16.16 18.68
C ASP A 162 3.85 -14.69 19.04
N LYS A 163 4.10 -13.83 18.04
CA LYS A 163 4.36 -12.40 18.22
C LYS A 163 3.32 -11.58 17.46
N PRO A 164 2.69 -10.59 18.10
CA PRO A 164 1.67 -9.78 17.43
C PRO A 164 2.22 -9.22 16.13
N TYR A 165 1.42 -9.32 15.07
CA TYR A 165 1.72 -8.64 13.82
C TYR A 165 1.59 -7.14 14.07
N ASN A 166 2.55 -6.35 13.59
CA ASN A 166 2.47 -4.90 13.59
C ASN A 166 2.66 -4.42 12.14
N THR A 167 1.86 -3.45 11.73
CA THR A 167 2.06 -2.76 10.44
C THR A 167 3.44 -2.10 10.38
N CYS A 168 3.95 -1.88 9.16
CA CYS A 168 5.23 -1.21 8.94
C CYS A 168 5.25 0.16 9.65
N ASN A 169 6.22 0.36 10.55
CA ASN A 169 6.47 1.67 11.15
C ASN A 169 7.61 2.35 10.37
N HIS A 170 7.30 3.48 9.73
CA HIS A 170 8.30 4.27 9.01
C HIS A 170 9.01 5.20 9.99
N LYS A 171 10.34 5.10 10.06
CA LYS A 171 11.15 5.87 11.01
C LYS A 171 10.96 7.37 10.83
N GLU A 172 10.76 7.81 9.59
CA GLU A 172 10.56 9.21 9.24
C GLU A 172 9.29 9.79 9.88
N ALA A 173 8.21 9.01 9.97
CA ALA A 173 7.00 9.46 10.65
C ALA A 173 7.22 9.61 12.16
N SER A 174 7.86 8.62 12.79
CA SER A 174 8.20 8.70 14.23
C SER A 174 9.16 9.86 14.55
N LEU A 175 10.12 10.16 13.68
CA LEU A 175 11.02 11.31 13.84
C LEU A 175 10.29 12.65 13.72
N ILE A 176 9.28 12.75 12.86
CA ILE A 176 8.47 13.97 12.71
C ILE A 176 7.56 14.16 13.92
N GLU A 177 7.01 13.09 14.48
CA GLU A 177 6.26 13.15 15.74
C GLU A 177 7.14 13.59 16.91
N ASP A 178 8.36 13.06 17.00
CA ASP A 178 9.33 13.42 18.04
C ASP A 178 10.78 13.45 17.49
N PRO A 179 11.33 14.65 17.21
CA PRO A 179 12.69 14.80 16.72
C PRO A 179 13.74 14.89 17.85
N SER A 180 13.39 14.62 19.10
CA SER A 180 14.26 14.86 20.27
C SER A 180 15.61 14.11 20.22
N GLU A 181 15.67 12.97 19.54
CA GLU A 181 16.90 12.20 19.35
C GLU A 181 17.87 12.86 18.36
N ILE A 182 17.44 13.83 17.56
CA ILE A 182 18.24 14.47 16.52
C ILE A 182 18.94 15.70 17.10
N PRO A 183 20.28 15.70 17.23
CA PRO A 183 21.01 16.83 17.77
C PRO A 183 21.00 18.01 16.80
N THR A 184 21.04 19.22 17.35
CA THR A 184 21.22 20.43 16.55
C THR A 184 22.62 20.43 15.90
N ARG A 185 22.69 20.79 14.62
CA ARG A 185 23.94 20.81 13.87
C ARG A 185 24.80 22.03 14.20
N ASN A 186 26.03 21.77 14.64
CA ASN A 186 27.00 22.83 14.94
C ASN A 186 27.66 23.39 13.67
N ASP A 187 27.78 22.61 12.60
CA ASP A 187 28.44 23.00 11.35
C ASP A 187 27.60 23.94 10.49
N ILE A 188 26.27 23.91 10.63
CA ILE A 188 25.37 24.91 10.04
C ILE A 188 25.62 26.31 10.64
N GLN A 189 26.06 26.40 11.88
CA GLN A 189 26.41 27.68 12.51
C GLN A 189 27.75 28.27 12.02
N ILE A 190 28.57 27.47 11.32
CA ILE A 190 29.95 27.81 10.92
C ILE A 190 30.02 28.47 9.53
N ILE A 191 29.00 28.34 8.67
CA ILE A 191 28.97 28.94 7.33
C ILE A 191 28.47 30.41 7.44
N ARG A 192 29.36 31.35 7.76
CA ARG A 192 29.02 32.79 7.92
C ARG A 192 29.67 33.70 6.87
N PRO A 193 28.88 34.20 5.90
CA PRO A 193 29.16 35.47 5.23
C PRO A 193 28.19 36.60 5.64
N SER A 194 26.98 36.28 6.12
CA SER A 194 25.98 37.24 6.62
C SER A 194 25.25 36.68 7.85
N ASN A 195 25.08 37.49 8.89
CA ASN A 195 24.56 37.08 10.21
C ASN A 195 23.05 36.74 10.26
N THR A 196 22.38 36.50 9.12
CA THR A 196 20.91 36.40 9.03
C THR A 196 20.39 35.05 8.55
N ASP A 197 21.22 34.23 7.89
CA ASP A 197 20.75 33.05 7.17
C ASP A 197 21.55 31.79 7.55
N TYR A 198 20.88 30.65 7.63
CA TYR A 198 21.45 29.31 7.62
C TYR A 198 21.60 28.81 6.18
N TYR A 199 22.66 28.05 5.90
CA TYR A 199 22.82 27.34 4.63
C TYR A 199 22.66 25.84 4.86
N VAL A 200 21.62 25.26 4.30
CA VAL A 200 21.32 23.83 4.39
C VAL A 200 21.57 23.19 3.03
N TYR A 201 22.37 22.12 2.99
CA TYR A 201 22.52 21.35 1.76
C TYR A 201 21.29 20.48 1.54
N ASP A 202 20.67 20.64 0.37
CA ASP A 202 19.50 19.91 -0.08
C ASP A 202 19.94 18.85 -1.09
N SER A 203 19.72 17.58 -0.73
CA SER A 203 20.16 16.45 -1.57
C SER A 203 19.24 16.17 -2.76
N ILE A 204 18.02 16.73 -2.78
CA ILE A 204 17.11 16.66 -3.91
C ILE A 204 17.48 17.71 -4.96
N LEU A 205 17.78 18.93 -4.52
CA LEU A 205 18.16 20.04 -5.40
C LEU A 205 19.65 20.11 -5.71
N GLU A 206 20.46 19.26 -5.05
CA GLU A 206 21.92 19.18 -5.14
C GLU A 206 22.64 20.53 -4.89
N LYS A 207 22.07 21.38 -4.02
CA LYS A 207 22.60 22.72 -3.74
C LYS A 207 22.39 23.13 -2.29
N SER A 208 23.17 24.12 -1.84
CA SER A 208 22.91 24.79 -0.56
C SER A 208 21.80 25.83 -0.73
N VAL A 209 20.77 25.72 0.11
CA VAL A 209 19.63 26.64 0.19
C VAL A 209 19.82 27.57 1.38
N SER A 210 19.66 28.88 1.15
CA SER A 210 19.68 29.90 2.21
C SER A 210 18.34 29.90 2.95
N PHE A 211 18.38 29.99 4.27
CA PHE A 211 17.21 29.90 5.13
C PHE A 211 17.27 30.97 6.22
N ASP A 212 16.26 31.83 6.32
CA ASP A 212 16.25 32.90 7.32
C ASP A 212 16.23 32.34 8.74
N ILE A 213 17.21 32.76 9.56
CA ILE A 213 17.35 32.35 10.96
C ILE A 213 16.13 32.80 11.78
N SER A 214 15.53 33.95 11.43
CA SER A 214 14.38 34.50 12.14
C SER A 214 13.14 33.64 11.91
N PHE A 215 12.90 33.22 10.66
CA PHE A 215 11.86 32.26 10.32
C PHE A 215 12.08 30.94 11.06
N TYR A 216 13.28 30.36 11.01
CA TYR A 216 13.61 29.13 11.74
C TYR A 216 13.29 29.24 13.24
N ASN A 217 13.85 30.26 13.90
CA ASN A 217 13.69 30.43 15.34
C ASN A 217 12.24 30.74 15.73
N SER A 218 11.46 31.42 14.89
CA SER A 218 10.05 31.67 15.16
C SER A 218 9.20 30.40 15.02
N THR A 219 9.42 29.60 13.96
CA THR A 219 8.74 28.32 13.78
C THR A 219 9.05 27.35 14.91
N ILE A 220 10.33 27.14 15.26
CA ILE A 220 10.75 26.23 16.33
C ILE A 220 10.42 26.79 17.73
N GLY A 221 10.41 28.11 17.89
CA GLY A 221 10.07 28.80 19.13
C GLY A 221 8.59 28.76 19.53
N GLY A 222 7.76 28.03 18.78
CA GLY A 222 6.35 27.79 19.11
C GLY A 222 5.36 28.78 18.50
N TYR A 223 5.77 29.58 17.51
CA TYR A 223 4.83 30.43 16.74
C TYR A 223 4.12 29.68 15.62
N GLU A 224 4.60 28.50 15.23
CA GLU A 224 3.88 27.58 14.35
C GLU A 224 2.89 26.74 15.17
N SER A 225 1.62 26.74 14.77
CA SER A 225 0.56 26.04 15.50
C SER A 225 0.61 24.53 15.30
N ASP A 226 1.17 24.08 14.16
CA ASP A 226 1.34 22.66 13.86
C ASP A 226 2.73 22.18 14.30
N ALA A 227 2.76 21.42 15.38
CA ALA A 227 3.99 20.85 15.94
C ALA A 227 4.73 19.94 14.93
N ASN A 228 4.01 19.17 14.12
CA ASN A 228 4.64 18.26 13.14
C ASN A 228 5.31 19.06 12.03
N LYS A 229 4.72 20.19 11.63
CA LYS A 229 5.29 21.08 10.63
C LYS A 229 6.58 21.75 11.17
N ALA A 230 6.57 22.21 12.41
CA ALA A 230 7.76 22.72 13.08
C ALA A 230 8.86 21.64 13.21
N ASN A 231 8.49 20.44 13.61
CA ASN A 231 9.42 19.30 13.72
C ASN A 231 10.01 18.91 12.36
N LEU A 232 9.21 18.94 11.29
CA LEU A 232 9.70 18.70 9.94
C LEU A 232 10.73 19.74 9.52
N LEU A 233 10.51 21.02 9.83
CA LEU A 233 11.52 22.05 9.57
C LEU A 233 12.80 21.80 10.38
N TYR A 234 12.66 21.44 11.65
CA TYR A 234 13.80 21.09 12.50
C TYR A 234 14.63 19.95 11.87
N LEU A 235 13.96 18.89 11.41
CA LEU A 235 14.60 17.76 10.74
C LEU A 235 15.21 18.17 9.41
N TYR A 236 14.54 18.97 8.60
CA TYR A 236 15.08 19.45 7.34
C TYR A 236 16.42 20.18 7.55
N VAL A 237 16.55 20.99 8.60
CA VAL A 237 17.80 21.67 8.94
C VAL A 237 18.83 20.73 9.57
N ASN A 238 18.43 19.96 10.59
CA ASN A 238 19.38 19.28 11.48
C ASN A 238 19.60 17.79 11.17
N TYR A 239 18.68 17.12 10.50
CA TYR A 239 18.78 15.69 10.23
C TYR A 239 19.89 15.41 9.20
N TYR A 240 21.03 14.94 9.68
CA TYR A 240 22.14 14.52 8.84
C TYR A 240 22.37 13.03 9.05
N ASN A 241 22.02 12.23 8.04
CA ASN A 241 22.22 10.79 8.09
C ASN A 241 23.04 10.33 6.89
N ASP A 242 24.37 10.28 7.09
CA ASP A 242 25.34 9.82 6.09
C ASP A 242 25.11 8.37 5.65
N THR A 243 24.43 7.56 6.48
CA THR A 243 24.25 6.13 6.22
C THR A 243 23.01 5.79 5.41
N ASN A 244 22.00 6.68 5.38
CA ASN A 244 20.75 6.44 4.67
C ASN A 244 20.25 7.71 3.96
N LEU A 245 20.83 7.95 2.77
CA LEU A 245 20.46 9.06 1.89
C LEU A 245 18.96 9.08 1.54
N ASN A 246 18.32 7.91 1.43
CA ASN A 246 16.89 7.85 1.07
C ASN A 246 15.99 8.34 2.21
N SER A 247 16.38 8.10 3.48
CA SER A 247 15.68 8.64 4.64
C SER A 247 15.77 10.16 4.69
N ARG A 248 16.97 10.72 4.40
CA ARG A 248 17.16 12.17 4.24
C ARG A 248 16.29 12.75 3.11
N LYS A 249 16.34 12.15 1.92
CA LYS A 249 15.49 12.54 0.78
C LYS A 249 13.99 12.48 1.12
N CYS A 250 13.56 11.56 1.99
CA CYS A 250 12.17 11.48 2.43
C CYS A 250 11.77 12.71 3.24
N ILE A 251 12.60 13.13 4.20
CA ILE A 251 12.38 14.35 5.00
C ILE A 251 12.41 15.61 4.11
N GLU A 252 13.39 15.71 3.21
CA GLU A 252 13.49 16.84 2.27
C GLU A 252 12.27 16.90 1.33
N LEU A 253 11.82 15.75 0.81
CA LEU A 253 10.63 15.69 -0.04
C LEU A 253 9.38 16.16 0.72
N LEU A 254 9.16 15.68 1.95
CA LEU A 254 8.04 16.12 2.77
C LEU A 254 8.10 17.62 3.05
N TYR A 255 9.31 18.15 3.33
CA TYR A 255 9.53 19.57 3.51
C TYR A 255 9.10 20.37 2.26
N HIS A 256 9.59 20.02 1.07
CA HIS A 256 9.19 20.73 -0.17
C HIS A 256 7.69 20.63 -0.44
N LEU A 257 7.09 19.45 -0.24
CA LEU A 257 5.66 19.24 -0.47
C LEU A 257 4.78 20.13 0.42
N LEU A 258 5.23 20.48 1.62
CA LEU A 258 4.50 21.31 2.58
C LEU A 258 4.86 22.80 2.53
N TYR A 259 6.13 23.14 2.32
CA TYR A 259 6.62 24.52 2.41
C TYR A 259 6.73 25.23 1.04
N ASP A 260 7.08 24.51 -0.04
CA ASP A 260 7.32 25.13 -1.35
C ASP A 260 6.10 25.08 -2.27
N TYR A 261 5.30 24.01 -2.19
CA TYR A 261 4.16 23.78 -3.09
C TYR A 261 2.81 24.26 -2.55
N GLY A 262 2.76 24.68 -1.28
CA GLY A 262 1.58 25.29 -0.66
C GLY A 262 0.93 24.41 0.41
N GLU A 263 -0.11 24.97 1.04
CA GLU A 263 -0.84 24.30 2.11
C GLU A 263 -1.71 23.17 1.56
N ILE A 264 -1.64 22.02 2.22
CA ILE A 264 -2.39 20.82 1.85
C ILE A 264 -3.78 20.89 2.49
N ASN A 265 -4.82 20.88 1.67
CA ASN A 265 -6.20 20.86 2.13
C ASN A 265 -6.71 19.43 2.36
N ASP A 266 -6.37 18.49 1.48
CA ASP A 266 -6.77 17.08 1.61
C ASP A 266 -5.77 16.15 0.91
N ILE A 267 -5.69 14.90 1.39
CA ILE A 267 -4.84 13.84 0.81
C ILE A 267 -5.67 12.57 0.67
N ASN A 268 -5.72 12.02 -0.55
CA ASN A 268 -6.40 10.77 -0.81
C ASN A 268 -5.65 9.92 -1.85
N ASP A 269 -6.18 8.72 -2.13
CA ASP A 269 -5.59 7.76 -3.06
C ASP A 269 -5.51 8.22 -4.53
N LYS A 270 -6.00 9.42 -4.85
CA LYS A 270 -5.91 10.04 -6.18
C LYS A 270 -4.83 11.13 -6.27
N GLY A 271 -4.38 11.69 -5.15
CA GLY A 271 -3.43 12.78 -5.12
C GLY A 271 -3.60 13.70 -3.91
N ILE A 272 -2.67 14.63 -3.79
CA ILE A 272 -2.68 15.76 -2.86
C ILE A 272 -3.54 16.87 -3.48
N ILE A 273 -4.42 17.43 -2.65
CA ILE A 273 -5.24 18.59 -2.99
C ILE A 273 -4.68 19.76 -2.19
N TYR A 274 -4.02 20.68 -2.89
CA TYR A 274 -3.52 21.92 -2.34
C TYR A 274 -4.63 22.97 -2.28
N GLN A 275 -4.50 23.93 -1.37
CA GLN A 275 -5.46 25.03 -1.20
C GLN A 275 -5.51 25.95 -2.44
N ASP A 276 -4.36 26.17 -3.08
CA ASP A 276 -4.23 26.90 -4.34
C ASP A 276 -4.12 25.93 -5.54
N ASP A 277 -4.74 26.29 -6.67
CA ASP A 277 -4.95 25.38 -7.82
C ASP A 277 -3.65 24.96 -8.57
N SER A 278 -3.65 23.70 -9.01
CA SER A 278 -2.69 23.04 -9.92
C SER A 278 -1.18 23.18 -9.60
N VAL A 279 -0.71 22.34 -8.68
CA VAL A 279 0.73 22.16 -8.45
C VAL A 279 1.39 21.34 -9.56
N GLN A 280 2.43 21.89 -10.18
CA GLN A 280 3.34 21.17 -11.08
C GLN A 280 4.70 20.99 -10.40
N PHE A 281 5.04 19.74 -10.09
CA PHE A 281 6.33 19.43 -9.49
C PHE A 281 7.49 19.65 -10.46
N SER A 282 8.58 20.24 -9.96
CA SER A 282 9.84 20.36 -10.70
C SER A 282 10.44 18.99 -11.05
N PRO A 283 11.29 18.89 -12.09
CA PRO A 283 11.94 17.63 -12.46
C PRO A 283 12.72 16.96 -11.32
N GLU A 284 13.36 17.75 -10.46
CA GLU A 284 14.14 17.30 -9.31
C GLU A 284 13.21 16.62 -8.29
N ILE A 285 12.10 17.27 -7.97
CA ILE A 285 11.08 16.75 -7.06
C ILE A 285 10.40 15.50 -7.65
N GLN A 286 10.13 15.48 -8.95
CA GLN A 286 9.62 14.28 -9.64
C GLN A 286 10.57 13.09 -9.51
N SER A 287 11.88 13.33 -9.62
CA SER A 287 12.89 12.29 -9.41
C SER A 287 12.94 11.84 -7.96
N ALA A 288 12.93 12.77 -7.00
CA ALA A 288 12.92 12.47 -5.57
C ALA A 288 11.67 11.66 -5.16
N ILE A 289 10.49 11.98 -5.71
CA ILE A 289 9.27 11.20 -5.50
C ILE A 289 9.47 9.74 -5.91
N ILE A 290 10.16 9.47 -7.03
CA ILE A 290 10.43 8.10 -7.48
C ILE A 290 11.40 7.39 -6.53
N ASP A 291 12.47 8.07 -6.10
CA ASP A 291 13.47 7.50 -5.20
C ASP A 291 12.87 7.16 -3.82
N VAL A 292 12.13 8.11 -3.25
CA VAL A 292 11.43 7.93 -1.97
C VAL A 292 10.33 6.86 -2.09
N ALA A 293 9.60 6.81 -3.22
CA ALA A 293 8.63 5.75 -3.46
C ALA A 293 9.26 4.36 -3.40
N LYS A 294 10.42 4.15 -4.05
CA LYS A 294 11.14 2.86 -4.01
C LYS A 294 11.56 2.51 -2.58
N TYR A 295 12.05 3.49 -1.83
CA TYR A 295 12.43 3.32 -0.43
C TYR A 295 11.24 2.90 0.45
N VAL A 296 10.11 3.62 0.36
CA VAL A 296 8.89 3.32 1.12
C VAL A 296 8.30 1.95 0.73
N ILE A 297 8.25 1.61 -0.57
CA ILE A 297 7.83 0.28 -1.03
C ILE A 297 8.72 -0.81 -0.43
N GLY A 298 10.04 -0.58 -0.41
CA GLY A 298 11.00 -1.51 0.18
C GLY A 298 10.71 -1.74 1.66
N ASN A 299 10.47 -0.67 2.43
CA ASN A 299 10.13 -0.77 3.85
C ASN A 299 8.82 -1.57 4.06
N GLU A 300 7.76 -1.26 3.31
CA GLU A 300 6.47 -1.96 3.40
C GLU A 300 6.59 -3.45 3.10
N ILE A 301 7.24 -3.81 1.98
CA ILE A 301 7.42 -5.21 1.60
C ILE A 301 8.24 -5.92 2.67
N ASN A 302 9.43 -5.40 3.00
CA ASN A 302 10.37 -6.05 3.92
C ASN A 302 9.78 -6.25 5.33
N ALA A 303 9.00 -5.30 5.83
CA ALA A 303 8.32 -5.42 7.13
C ALA A 303 7.36 -6.63 7.18
N ASN A 304 6.79 -7.01 6.04
CA ASN A 304 5.80 -8.08 5.94
C ASN A 304 6.37 -9.44 5.51
N LEU A 305 7.68 -9.54 5.25
CA LEU A 305 8.35 -10.80 4.89
C LEU A 305 8.88 -11.61 6.08
N SER A 306 8.65 -11.16 7.32
CA SER A 306 9.18 -11.79 8.55
C SER A 306 8.72 -13.23 8.78
N GLY A 307 7.53 -13.61 8.28
CA GLY A 307 6.97 -14.97 8.35
C GLY A 307 7.33 -15.88 7.17
N ILE A 308 8.45 -15.60 6.47
CA ILE A 308 8.90 -16.36 5.30
C ILE A 308 10.35 -16.79 5.52
N TYR A 309 10.60 -18.09 5.41
CA TYR A 309 11.94 -18.63 5.60
C TYR A 309 12.19 -19.85 4.70
N PRO A 310 13.44 -20.01 4.23
CA PRO A 310 13.82 -21.16 3.43
C PRO A 310 13.78 -22.43 4.28
N VAL A 311 13.27 -23.51 3.71
CA VAL A 311 13.23 -24.84 4.32
C VAL A 311 13.68 -25.86 3.27
N TYR A 312 14.44 -26.87 3.70
CA TYR A 312 14.81 -27.97 2.81
C TYR A 312 13.75 -29.06 2.88
N ASN A 313 13.08 -29.35 1.77
CA ASN A 313 12.10 -30.43 1.71
C ASN A 313 12.84 -31.77 1.55
N THR A 314 12.73 -32.63 2.56
CA THR A 314 13.39 -33.94 2.59
C THR A 314 12.77 -34.96 1.64
N ASP A 315 11.50 -34.80 1.29
CA ASP A 315 10.77 -35.73 0.42
C ASP A 315 11.11 -35.47 -1.05
N THR A 316 11.16 -34.20 -1.45
CA THR A 316 11.52 -33.79 -2.82
C THR A 316 13.01 -33.51 -3.00
N MET A 317 13.79 -33.53 -1.91
CA MET A 317 15.23 -33.22 -1.89
C MET A 317 15.56 -31.88 -2.56
N SER A 318 14.76 -30.85 -2.28
CA SER A 318 14.85 -29.54 -2.92
C SER A 318 14.64 -28.38 -1.94
N PRO A 319 15.18 -27.18 -2.24
CA PRO A 319 14.86 -25.99 -1.47
C PRO A 319 13.38 -25.62 -1.66
N SER A 320 12.74 -25.20 -0.58
CA SER A 320 11.37 -24.72 -0.54
C SER A 320 11.27 -23.51 0.38
N TRP A 321 10.12 -22.86 0.37
CA TRP A 321 9.80 -21.74 1.26
C TRP A 321 8.64 -22.14 2.16
N LYS A 322 8.80 -21.90 3.46
CA LYS A 322 7.68 -21.93 4.40
C LYS A 322 7.15 -20.51 4.56
N VAL A 323 5.82 -20.40 4.52
CA VAL A 323 5.09 -19.13 4.67
C VAL A 323 4.08 -19.32 5.79
N ASP A 324 4.10 -18.41 6.78
CA ASP A 324 3.30 -18.59 8.00
C ASP A 324 1.88 -18.03 7.88
N SER A 325 1.60 -17.13 6.94
CA SER A 325 0.29 -16.46 6.83
C SER A 325 -0.08 -16.10 5.39
N LEU A 326 -1.39 -15.92 5.15
CA LEU A 326 -1.88 -15.45 3.86
C LEU A 326 -1.39 -14.02 3.59
N LEU A 327 -1.27 -13.17 4.61
CA LEU A 327 -0.71 -11.82 4.43
C LEU A 327 0.73 -11.87 3.94
N SER A 328 1.58 -12.69 4.57
CA SER A 328 2.96 -12.89 4.12
C SER A 328 3.00 -13.47 2.71
N ALA A 329 2.11 -14.40 2.35
CA ALA A 329 2.00 -14.93 0.99
C ALA A 329 1.62 -13.84 -0.04
N LEU A 330 0.74 -12.91 0.34
CA LEU A 330 0.36 -11.77 -0.51
C LEU A 330 1.53 -10.81 -0.74
N TYR A 331 2.27 -10.44 0.31
CA TYR A 331 3.48 -9.62 0.16
C TYR A 331 4.61 -10.36 -0.57
N PHE A 332 4.76 -11.66 -0.36
CA PHE A 332 5.74 -12.46 -1.08
C PHE A 332 5.40 -12.54 -2.58
N SER A 333 4.10 -12.56 -2.90
CA SER A 333 3.67 -12.48 -4.30
C SER A 333 4.07 -11.16 -4.94
N LEU A 334 4.09 -10.05 -4.20
CA LEU A 334 4.61 -8.76 -4.67
C LEU A 334 6.12 -8.74 -4.81
N PHE A 335 6.84 -9.35 -3.88
CA PHE A 335 8.30 -9.45 -3.91
C PHE A 335 8.82 -10.07 -5.22
N TYR A 336 8.11 -11.05 -5.78
CA TYR A 336 8.50 -11.68 -7.06
C TYR A 336 8.05 -10.92 -8.31
N ILE A 337 7.24 -9.87 -8.18
CA ILE A 337 6.83 -9.08 -9.34
C ILE A 337 8.00 -8.20 -9.77
N LYS A 338 8.43 -8.41 -11.01
CA LYS A 338 9.44 -7.57 -11.65
C LYS A 338 8.75 -6.35 -12.26
N PRO A 339 8.91 -5.14 -11.68
CA PRO A 339 8.14 -3.98 -12.09
C PRO A 339 8.37 -3.58 -13.55
N ASP A 340 9.52 -3.92 -14.13
CA ASP A 340 9.85 -3.64 -15.55
C ASP A 340 9.06 -4.52 -16.53
N MET A 341 8.56 -5.69 -16.08
CA MET A 341 7.85 -6.64 -16.93
C MET A 341 6.35 -6.68 -16.66
N GLU A 342 5.95 -6.64 -15.40
CA GLU A 342 4.56 -6.84 -14.97
C GLU A 342 4.16 -5.80 -13.92
N LEU A 343 2.91 -5.36 -13.97
CA LEU A 343 2.33 -4.44 -12.99
C LEU A 343 0.85 -4.77 -12.75
N TYR A 344 0.32 -4.31 -11.61
CA TYR A 344 -1.10 -4.39 -11.33
C TYR A 344 -1.82 -3.17 -11.93
N ARG A 345 -2.93 -3.43 -12.61
CA ARG A 345 -3.80 -2.39 -13.13
C ARG A 345 -5.20 -2.52 -12.55
N GLN A 346 -5.76 -1.40 -12.10
CA GLN A 346 -7.17 -1.35 -11.73
C GLN A 346 -8.05 -1.52 -12.96
N CYS A 347 -9.08 -2.36 -12.87
CA CYS A 347 -10.05 -2.57 -13.93
C CYS A 347 -10.81 -1.27 -14.23
N ALA A 348 -10.81 -0.86 -15.51
CA ALA A 348 -11.48 0.37 -15.96
C ALA A 348 -13.03 0.30 -15.91
N ASN A 349 -13.61 -0.81 -15.45
CA ASN A 349 -15.04 -0.91 -15.18
C ASN A 349 -15.35 -0.27 -13.81
N PRO A 350 -16.10 0.85 -13.76
CA PRO A 350 -16.31 1.61 -12.51
C PRO A 350 -16.98 0.82 -11.39
N ARG A 351 -17.71 -0.27 -11.72
CA ARG A 351 -18.32 -1.14 -10.69
C ARG A 351 -17.56 -2.45 -10.44
N CYS A 352 -16.32 -2.59 -10.93
CA CYS A 352 -15.50 -3.77 -10.66
C CYS A 352 -14.48 -3.52 -9.54
N GLY A 353 -13.70 -2.43 -9.61
CA GLY A 353 -12.67 -2.08 -8.62
C GLY A 353 -11.46 -3.03 -8.55
N LYS A 354 -11.55 -4.25 -9.07
CA LYS A 354 -10.49 -5.27 -9.01
C LYS A 354 -9.22 -4.84 -9.72
N TYR A 355 -8.09 -5.21 -9.14
CA TYR A 355 -6.77 -5.11 -9.76
C TYR A 355 -6.45 -6.43 -10.45
N PHE A 356 -5.67 -6.38 -11.52
CA PHE A 356 -5.23 -7.58 -12.24
C PHE A 356 -3.85 -7.34 -12.84
N LEU A 357 -3.07 -8.41 -12.94
CA LEU A 357 -1.70 -8.37 -13.44
C LEU A 357 -1.70 -8.21 -14.97
N VAL A 358 -0.86 -7.30 -15.47
CA VAL A 358 -0.65 -7.06 -16.90
C VAL A 358 0.81 -6.80 -17.19
N LYS A 359 1.23 -7.04 -18.44
CA LYS A 359 2.55 -6.61 -18.90
C LYS A 359 2.64 -5.08 -18.91
N THR A 360 3.78 -4.55 -18.52
CA THR A 360 4.08 -3.09 -18.47
C THR A 360 3.87 -2.42 -19.84
N THR A 361 4.27 -3.09 -20.91
CA THR A 361 4.10 -2.64 -22.30
C THR A 361 2.66 -2.67 -22.81
N SER A 362 1.76 -3.38 -22.14
CA SER A 362 0.38 -3.51 -22.59
C SER A 362 -0.46 -2.30 -22.21
N THR A 363 -0.75 -1.43 -23.16
CA THR A 363 -1.67 -0.29 -23.00
C THR A 363 -3.13 -0.63 -23.38
N ARG A 364 -3.34 -1.76 -24.06
CA ARG A 364 -4.65 -2.18 -24.59
C ARG A 364 -5.52 -2.92 -23.57
N THR A 365 -4.94 -3.69 -22.66
CA THR A 365 -5.69 -4.42 -21.63
C THR A 365 -6.16 -3.51 -20.51
N LYS A 366 -7.39 -2.99 -20.64
CA LYS A 366 -8.02 -2.08 -19.66
C LYS A 366 -8.96 -2.77 -18.67
N TYR A 367 -9.43 -3.98 -18.99
CA TYR A 367 -10.43 -4.69 -18.22
C TYR A 367 -9.89 -6.04 -17.74
N CYS A 368 -10.25 -6.44 -16.53
CA CYS A 368 -9.82 -7.72 -15.95
C CYS A 368 -10.46 -8.94 -16.63
N SER A 369 -11.57 -8.76 -17.36
CA SER A 369 -12.28 -9.83 -18.05
C SER A 369 -13.07 -9.31 -19.26
N SER A 370 -13.38 -10.21 -20.19
CA SER A 370 -14.28 -9.96 -21.32
C SER A 370 -15.67 -9.52 -20.85
N ALA A 371 -16.17 -10.09 -19.76
CA ALA A 371 -17.44 -9.70 -19.14
C ALA A 371 -17.43 -8.22 -18.70
N CYS A 372 -16.35 -7.75 -18.08
CA CYS A 372 -16.20 -6.33 -17.72
C CYS A 372 -16.15 -5.42 -18.96
N CYS A 373 -15.41 -5.83 -20.00
CA CYS A 373 -15.35 -5.10 -21.27
C CYS A 373 -16.74 -4.97 -21.91
N ASN A 374 -17.46 -6.09 -22.00
CA ASN A 374 -18.79 -6.15 -22.59
C ASN A 374 -19.79 -5.27 -21.82
N ARG A 375 -19.76 -5.30 -20.49
CA ARG A 375 -20.66 -4.49 -19.66
C ARG A 375 -20.45 -2.99 -19.89
N VAL A 376 -19.20 -2.53 -19.87
CA VAL A 376 -18.89 -1.11 -20.12
C VAL A 376 -19.28 -0.71 -21.54
N THR A 377 -19.03 -1.57 -22.53
CA THR A 377 -19.42 -1.32 -23.93
C THR A 377 -20.93 -1.18 -24.08
N GLN A 378 -21.71 -2.08 -23.46
CA GLN A 378 -23.17 -2.03 -23.47
C GLN A 378 -23.72 -0.79 -22.75
N ASP A 379 -23.19 -0.45 -21.58
CA ASP A 379 -23.60 0.75 -20.84
C ASP A 379 -23.30 2.03 -21.62
N THR A 380 -22.13 2.11 -22.26
CA THR A 380 -21.75 3.24 -23.12
C THR A 380 -22.71 3.36 -24.30
N TYR A 381 -22.98 2.26 -25.00
CA TYR A 381 -23.93 2.24 -26.11
C TYR A 381 -25.34 2.70 -25.69
N ARG A 382 -25.83 2.21 -24.54
CA ARG A 382 -27.13 2.63 -23.97
C ARG A 382 -27.13 4.13 -23.64
N ARG A 383 -26.04 4.66 -23.08
CA ARG A 383 -25.90 6.08 -22.75
C ARG A 383 -25.92 6.94 -24.00
N THR A 384 -25.13 6.60 -25.02
CA THR A 384 -25.09 7.32 -26.30
C THR A 384 -26.45 7.31 -27.00
N LYS A 385 -27.18 6.19 -26.94
CA LYS A 385 -28.54 6.10 -27.52
C LYS A 385 -29.54 7.00 -26.78
N ARG A 386 -29.42 7.13 -25.46
CA ARG A 386 -30.26 8.03 -24.65
C ARG A 386 -29.96 9.50 -24.96
N THR A 387 -28.69 9.89 -24.96
CA THR A 387 -28.30 11.28 -25.27
C THR A 387 -28.71 11.71 -26.68
N LYS A 388 -28.57 10.81 -27.68
CA LYS A 388 -29.06 11.09 -29.04
C LYS A 388 -30.57 11.31 -29.10
N LYS A 389 -31.35 10.52 -28.34
CA LYS A 389 -32.82 10.71 -28.24
C LYS A 389 -33.20 11.98 -27.50
N GLU A 390 -32.42 12.38 -26.49
CA GLU A 390 -32.64 13.62 -25.74
C GLU A 390 -32.30 14.86 -26.57
N GLN A 391 -31.25 14.81 -27.39
CA GLN A 391 -30.90 15.86 -28.34
C GLN A 391 -31.99 16.02 -29.41
N GLN A 392 -32.44 14.92 -30.02
CA GLN A 392 -33.54 14.95 -30.99
C GLN A 392 -34.87 15.48 -30.43
N LYS A 393 -35.08 15.42 -29.10
CA LYS A 393 -36.25 15.99 -28.44
C LYS A 393 -36.11 17.48 -28.08
N LYS A 394 -34.89 18.02 -28.09
CA LYS A 394 -34.61 19.44 -27.84
C LYS A 394 -34.60 20.27 -29.12
N ASP A 395 -34.43 19.60 -30.27
CA ASP A 395 -34.42 20.21 -31.60
C ASP A 395 -35.84 20.24 -32.25
N ILE A 396 -36.88 19.89 -31.48
CA ILE A 396 -38.32 20.02 -31.81
C ILE A 396 -38.93 20.92 -30.74
#